data_AF-A0A972XB46-F1
#
_entry.id   AF-A0A972XB46-F1
#
_cell.length_a   1.000
_cell.length_b   1.000
_cell.length_c   1.000
_cell.angle_alpha   90.00
_cell.angle_beta   90.00
_cell.angle_gamma   90.00
#
_symmetry.space_group_name_H-M   'P 1'
#
loop_
_entity.id
_entity.type
_entity.pdbx_description
1 polymer ?
#
loop_
_entity_poly.entity_id
_entity_poly.type
_entity_poly.pdbx_seq_one_letter_code
_entity_poly.pdbx_strand_id
1 'polypeptide(L)'
;MTIRPRLIGILGCACGVLLSVFAADREACRAADAAAPAPLIRILTSHPQPMMANLGDDYRAVRLSSDRNAVEAIVAALAEHHDDVEFREAPLRDVLAMVGEKAGIRIVSDRRAFEDAGIDIDTLAVTASLEGVSIGAGLRGILAELDLTTLFRNERLVVTTVDAAAENLARYFYPALAGTDLDELIVLIESGVARETWNTVGGYGSIAMVPSQMGTGLVIDQTEDVHEQIATLLGGLDAVLWKADHVDDGVEPRFVRTYRVPDPLTREAIVDQLLTVCNEALPHGADPKAVVTVIGEAVVVQSKSRSFHVMAAQLVAAIGGVETILIEENAADAEKEGETGGDAEADHDVSIFRKAGMQPPGAGFRVYD
;
A
#
# COMPACT_ATOMS: atom_id res chain seq x y z
N MET A 1 -71.23 -24.71 -20.05
CA MET A 1 -71.16 -25.97 -20.82
C MET A 1 -70.54 -27.02 -19.91
N THR A 2 -71.27 -28.11 -19.74
CA THR A 2 -71.14 -29.16 -18.74
C THR A 2 -69.90 -30.02 -18.99
N ILE A 3 -69.32 -30.61 -17.93
CA ILE A 3 -69.01 -32.06 -17.77
C ILE A 3 -67.87 -32.25 -16.74
N ARG A 4 -68.23 -32.82 -15.58
CA ARG A 4 -67.37 -33.76 -14.83
C ARG A 4 -67.51 -35.14 -15.47
N PRO A 5 -66.50 -36.01 -15.31
CA PRO A 5 -66.86 -37.36 -14.86
C PRO A 5 -66.02 -37.87 -13.69
N ARG A 6 -66.69 -38.77 -12.96
CA ARG A 6 -66.25 -39.64 -11.87
C ARG A 6 -65.65 -40.95 -12.43
N LEU A 7 -64.90 -41.67 -11.57
CA LEU A 7 -64.92 -43.12 -11.24
C LEU A 7 -63.49 -43.66 -11.07
N ILE A 8 -63.09 -44.09 -9.86
CA ILE A 8 -63.24 -45.43 -9.22
C ILE A 8 -62.27 -46.49 -9.79
N GLY A 9 -61.46 -47.07 -8.89
CA GLY A 9 -60.62 -48.27 -9.09
C GLY A 9 -59.56 -48.36 -7.99
N ILE A 10 -59.91 -48.83 -6.78
CA ILE A 10 -59.70 -50.20 -6.27
C ILE A 10 -58.20 -50.59 -6.14
N LEU A 11 -57.79 -50.63 -4.86
CA LEU A 11 -56.87 -51.55 -4.19
C LEU A 11 -55.96 -52.45 -5.06
N GLY A 12 -54.66 -52.41 -4.73
CA GLY A 12 -53.77 -53.55 -4.97
C GLY A 12 -52.31 -53.27 -4.63
N CYS A 13 -51.89 -53.67 -3.42
CA CYS A 13 -50.52 -54.08 -3.08
C CYS A 13 -49.35 -53.14 -3.45
N ALA A 14 -48.99 -52.23 -2.54
CA ALA A 14 -47.59 -51.85 -2.29
C ALA A 14 -47.39 -51.16 -0.93
N CYS A 15 -48.16 -51.56 0.09
CA CYS A 15 -47.97 -51.08 1.47
C CYS A 15 -46.89 -51.95 2.14
N GLY A 16 -45.61 -51.63 1.91
CA GLY A 16 -44.51 -52.37 2.53
C GLY A 16 -43.10 -51.86 2.24
N VAL A 17 -42.89 -51.04 1.20
CA VAL A 17 -41.54 -50.57 0.82
C VAL A 17 -41.38 -49.04 0.90
N LEU A 18 -42.46 -48.29 1.17
CA LEU A 18 -42.41 -46.82 1.25
C LEU A 18 -42.26 -46.25 2.67
N LEU A 19 -42.19 -47.08 3.71
CA LEU A 19 -42.06 -46.61 5.10
C LEU A 19 -40.62 -46.56 5.64
N SER A 20 -39.63 -47.04 4.88
CA SER A 20 -38.21 -46.86 5.22
C SER A 20 -37.54 -45.70 4.47
N VAL A 21 -38.11 -45.20 3.37
CA VAL A 21 -37.54 -44.09 2.60
C VAL A 21 -37.89 -42.72 3.20
N PHE A 22 -39.06 -42.58 3.85
CA PHE A 22 -39.43 -41.31 4.51
C PHE A 22 -38.88 -41.13 5.94
N ALA A 23 -38.32 -42.18 6.55
CA ALA A 23 -37.67 -42.08 7.86
C ALA A 23 -36.22 -41.58 7.73
N ALA A 24 -35.51 -42.03 6.68
CA ALA A 24 -34.16 -41.56 6.36
C ALA A 24 -34.12 -40.07 5.98
N ASP A 25 -35.18 -39.55 5.36
CA ASP A 25 -35.29 -38.12 5.00
C ASP A 25 -35.51 -37.19 6.20
N ARG A 26 -36.09 -37.68 7.31
CA ARG A 26 -36.27 -36.86 8.52
C ARG A 26 -35.00 -36.74 9.36
N GLU A 27 -34.14 -37.76 9.35
CA GLU A 27 -32.81 -37.68 9.96
C GLU A 27 -31.83 -36.88 9.08
N ALA A 28 -31.93 -36.99 7.75
CA ALA A 28 -31.15 -36.17 6.83
C ALA A 28 -31.53 -34.67 6.91
N CYS A 29 -32.83 -34.33 7.01
CA CYS A 29 -33.25 -32.94 7.23
C CYS A 29 -32.90 -32.42 8.64
N ARG A 30 -32.86 -33.27 9.67
CA ARG A 30 -32.42 -32.84 11.02
C ARG A 30 -30.90 -32.72 11.16
N ALA A 31 -30.13 -33.45 10.35
CA ALA A 31 -28.68 -33.31 10.28
C ALA A 31 -28.24 -32.09 9.44
N ALA A 32 -29.09 -31.61 8.52
CA ALA A 32 -28.85 -30.39 7.74
C ALA A 32 -29.10 -29.07 8.51
N ASP A 33 -29.76 -29.14 9.67
CA ASP A 33 -30.03 -27.98 10.55
C ASP A 33 -28.91 -27.68 11.55
N ALA A 34 -27.80 -28.44 11.52
CA ALA A 34 -26.55 -28.03 12.16
C ALA A 34 -25.74 -27.15 11.19
N ALA A 35 -26.38 -26.12 10.63
CA ALA A 35 -25.65 -25.08 9.90
C ALA A 35 -24.68 -24.44 10.88
N ALA A 36 -23.38 -24.46 10.56
CA ALA A 36 -22.37 -23.71 11.29
C ALA A 36 -22.91 -22.28 11.52
N PRO A 37 -22.80 -21.73 12.74
CA PRO A 37 -23.36 -20.41 13.03
C PRO A 37 -22.82 -19.42 12.01
N ALA A 38 -23.71 -18.70 11.34
CA ALA A 38 -23.33 -17.73 10.32
C ALA A 38 -22.28 -16.78 10.88
N PRO A 39 -21.25 -16.42 10.09
CA PRO A 39 -20.21 -15.53 10.57
C PRO A 39 -20.84 -14.20 10.99
N LEU A 40 -20.36 -13.65 12.11
CA LEU A 40 -20.90 -12.40 12.61
C LEU A 40 -20.29 -11.28 11.78
N ILE A 41 -21.12 -10.65 10.96
CA ILE A 41 -20.71 -9.51 10.13
C ILE A 41 -20.95 -8.22 10.91
N ARG A 42 -19.89 -7.47 11.22
CA ARG A 42 -19.97 -6.11 11.75
C ARG A 42 -19.53 -5.11 10.70
N ILE A 43 -20.31 -4.04 10.55
CA ILE A 43 -19.89 -2.88 9.78
C ILE A 43 -19.38 -1.84 10.77
N LEU A 44 -18.10 -1.49 10.68
CA LEU A 44 -17.51 -0.41 11.46
C LEU A 44 -17.34 0.81 10.58
N THR A 45 -17.88 1.94 11.01
CA THR A 45 -17.61 3.23 10.38
C THR A 45 -16.42 3.87 11.08
N SER A 46 -15.33 4.07 10.35
CA SER A 46 -14.12 4.74 10.83
C SER A 46 -14.03 6.16 10.27
N HIS A 47 -13.53 7.11 11.06
CA HIS A 47 -13.39 8.51 10.67
C HIS A 47 -11.89 8.86 10.64
N PRO A 48 -11.18 8.53 9.55
CA PRO A 48 -9.74 8.69 9.50
C PRO A 48 -9.34 10.16 9.63
N GLN A 49 -8.25 10.41 10.34
CA GLN A 49 -7.74 11.77 10.52
C GLN A 49 -7.00 12.23 9.25
N PRO A 50 -7.21 13.48 8.79
CA PRO A 50 -6.41 14.06 7.71
C PRO A 50 -4.93 14.08 8.05
N MET A 51 -4.08 13.79 7.06
CA MET A 51 -2.63 13.71 7.19
C MET A 51 -1.94 14.73 6.29
N MET A 52 -1.00 15.48 6.87
CA MET A 52 -0.19 16.46 6.15
C MET A 52 0.83 15.81 5.20
N ALA A 53 1.19 14.55 5.43
CA ALA A 53 2.26 13.85 4.73
C ALA A 53 2.09 13.77 3.19
N ASN A 54 0.87 13.91 2.67
CA ASN A 54 0.55 13.77 1.24
C ASN A 54 0.15 15.08 0.55
N LEU A 55 0.24 16.23 1.23
CA LEU A 55 -0.27 17.51 0.73
C LEU A 55 0.72 18.28 -0.16
N GLY A 56 1.83 17.66 -0.55
CA GLY A 56 2.76 18.25 -1.51
C GLY A 56 2.22 18.24 -2.94
N ASP A 57 2.88 19.01 -3.80
CA ASP A 57 2.61 19.03 -5.25
C ASP A 57 2.98 17.71 -5.93
N ASP A 58 3.95 16.98 -5.36
CA ASP A 58 4.35 15.64 -5.79
C ASP A 58 4.11 14.60 -4.68
N TYR A 59 3.90 13.35 -5.09
CA TYR A 59 3.84 12.21 -4.17
C TYR A 59 5.17 11.97 -3.48
N ARG A 60 5.15 11.83 -2.14
CA ARG A 60 6.36 11.56 -1.35
C ARG A 60 6.09 10.62 -0.19
N ALA A 61 6.95 9.61 -0.06
CA ALA A 61 7.00 8.75 1.12
C ALA A 61 7.73 9.45 2.28
N VAL A 62 7.34 9.15 3.50
CA VAL A 62 7.89 9.75 4.72
C VAL A 62 8.70 8.72 5.49
N ARG A 63 10.01 8.91 5.62
CA ARG A 63 10.86 8.05 6.47
C ARG A 63 10.42 8.17 7.93
N LEU A 64 10.20 7.05 8.60
CA LEU A 64 9.82 6.97 10.00
C LEU A 64 11.04 6.69 10.89
N SER A 65 11.98 7.63 10.90
CA SER A 65 13.19 7.56 11.73
C SER A 65 13.57 8.94 12.27
N SER A 66 14.32 8.97 13.38
CA SER A 66 14.79 10.22 14.00
C SER A 66 15.81 10.97 13.13
N ASP A 67 16.54 10.26 12.26
CA ASP A 67 17.53 10.81 11.34
C ASP A 67 16.93 11.27 10.00
N ARG A 68 15.59 11.26 9.85
CA ARG A 68 14.88 11.64 8.62
C ARG A 68 15.44 12.92 7.98
N ASN A 69 15.57 14.01 8.73
CA ASN A 69 16.01 15.29 8.16
C ASN A 69 17.45 15.22 7.61
N ALA A 70 18.34 14.48 8.30
CA ALA A 70 19.70 14.29 7.83
C ALA A 70 19.73 13.42 6.57
N VAL A 71 18.93 12.36 6.52
CA VAL A 71 18.78 11.52 5.32
C VAL A 71 18.25 12.34 4.15
N GLU A 72 17.19 13.12 4.36
CA GLU A 72 16.62 13.97 3.31
C GLU A 72 17.65 14.96 2.75
N ALA A 73 18.51 15.53 3.61
CA ALA A 73 19.61 16.39 3.18
C ALA A 73 20.66 15.63 2.37
N ILE A 74 21.02 14.40 2.75
CA ILE A 74 21.96 13.56 1.99
C ILE A 74 21.37 13.18 0.64
N VAL A 75 20.09 12.75 0.60
CA VAL A 75 19.40 12.42 -0.65
C VAL A 75 19.32 13.63 -1.57
N ALA A 76 19.02 14.82 -1.04
CA ALA A 76 19.02 16.05 -1.82
C ALA A 76 20.40 16.36 -2.40
N ALA A 77 21.47 16.25 -1.61
CA ALA A 77 22.84 16.45 -2.07
C ALA A 77 23.25 15.42 -3.15
N LEU A 78 22.81 14.17 -3.02
CA LEU A 78 23.04 13.12 -4.02
C LEU A 78 22.24 13.34 -5.30
N ALA A 79 21.13 14.08 -5.25
CA ALA A 79 20.32 14.41 -6.42
C ALA A 79 20.91 15.56 -7.26
N GLU A 80 21.88 16.30 -6.73
CA GLU A 80 22.55 17.36 -7.49
C GLU A 80 23.36 16.81 -8.67
N HIS A 81 23.36 17.58 -9.76
CA HIS A 81 24.19 17.33 -10.93
C HIS A 81 25.51 18.11 -10.78
N HIS A 82 26.63 17.46 -11.02
CA HIS A 82 27.95 18.06 -10.94
C HIS A 82 28.73 17.86 -12.25
N ASP A 83 29.84 18.59 -12.39
CA ASP A 83 30.75 18.46 -13.52
C ASP A 83 31.19 17.02 -13.74
N ASP A 84 31.35 16.64 -15.00
CA ASP A 84 31.74 15.30 -15.44
C ASP A 84 32.99 14.81 -14.71
N VAL A 85 32.87 13.65 -14.07
CA VAL A 85 33.97 12.98 -13.37
C VAL A 85 34.22 11.64 -14.04
N GLU A 86 35.47 11.41 -14.45
CA GLU A 86 35.92 10.15 -15.00
C GLU A 86 36.94 9.51 -14.05
N PHE A 87 36.71 8.24 -13.73
CA PHE A 87 37.60 7.39 -12.95
C PHE A 87 38.23 6.36 -13.88
N ARG A 88 39.56 6.19 -13.81
CA ARG A 88 40.31 5.20 -14.58
C ARG A 88 41.17 4.38 -13.64
N GLU A 89 40.76 3.13 -13.40
CA GLU A 89 41.42 2.21 -12.46
C GLU A 89 41.68 2.84 -11.07
N ALA A 90 40.76 3.69 -10.61
CA ALA A 90 40.90 4.38 -9.33
C ALA A 90 40.45 3.46 -8.18
N PRO A 91 41.19 3.40 -7.05
CA PRO A 91 40.73 2.66 -5.87
C PRO A 91 39.37 3.16 -5.39
N LEU A 92 38.47 2.24 -5.02
CA LEU A 92 37.13 2.58 -4.55
C LEU A 92 37.17 3.58 -3.38
N ARG A 93 38.18 3.50 -2.51
CA ARG A 93 38.36 4.46 -1.39
C ARG A 93 38.45 5.89 -1.89
N ASP A 94 39.24 6.11 -2.94
CA ASP A 94 39.50 7.43 -3.48
C ASP A 94 38.27 7.94 -4.26
N VAL A 95 37.54 7.04 -4.93
CA VAL A 95 36.23 7.33 -5.54
C VAL A 95 35.23 7.80 -4.49
N LEU A 96 35.05 7.05 -3.40
CA LEU A 96 34.11 7.41 -2.33
C LEU A 96 34.50 8.72 -1.63
N ALA A 97 35.79 8.97 -1.43
CA ALA A 97 36.28 10.22 -0.86
C ALA A 97 35.95 11.42 -1.76
N MET A 98 36.22 11.30 -3.07
CA MET A 98 35.93 12.35 -4.05
C MET A 98 34.43 12.62 -4.17
N VAL A 99 33.61 11.56 -4.20
CA VAL A 99 32.15 11.68 -4.25
C VAL A 99 31.61 12.35 -2.97
N GLY A 100 32.13 11.97 -1.80
CA GLY A 100 31.76 12.59 -0.52
C GLY A 100 32.13 14.07 -0.46
N GLU A 101 33.32 14.46 -0.97
CA GLU A 101 33.73 15.85 -1.05
C GLU A 101 32.85 16.67 -2.00
N LYS A 102 32.57 16.15 -3.20
CA LYS A 102 31.74 16.84 -4.20
C LYS A 102 30.30 17.04 -3.72
N ALA A 103 29.68 16.01 -3.14
CA ALA A 103 28.32 16.11 -2.62
C ALA A 103 28.26 16.77 -1.23
N GLY A 104 29.39 17.02 -0.57
CA GLY A 104 29.41 17.58 0.79
C GLY A 104 28.81 16.65 1.85
N ILE A 105 28.84 15.34 1.62
CA ILE A 105 28.26 14.33 2.52
C ILE A 105 29.32 13.41 3.11
N ARG A 106 29.03 12.84 4.27
CA ARG A 106 29.91 11.86 4.91
C ARG A 106 29.62 10.46 4.36
N ILE A 107 30.55 9.92 3.57
CA ILE A 107 30.52 8.54 3.09
C ILE A 107 31.49 7.69 3.92
N VAL A 108 31.04 6.51 4.35
CA VAL A 108 31.84 5.56 5.14
C VAL A 108 31.62 4.15 4.61
N SER A 109 32.65 3.32 4.63
CA SER A 109 32.52 1.91 4.25
C SER A 109 32.20 1.03 5.46
N ASP A 110 31.33 0.05 5.29
CA ASP A 110 31.09 -1.00 6.27
C ASP A 110 32.27 -1.97 6.28
N ARG A 111 33.24 -1.67 7.13
CA ARG A 111 34.47 -2.47 7.25
C ARG A 111 34.16 -3.94 7.54
N ARG A 112 33.14 -4.22 8.36
CA ARG A 112 32.84 -5.61 8.76
C ARG A 112 32.28 -6.38 7.58
N ALA A 113 31.29 -5.81 6.89
CA ALA A 113 30.73 -6.45 5.69
C ALA A 113 31.79 -6.65 4.60
N PHE A 114 32.71 -5.70 4.45
CA PHE A 114 33.80 -5.82 3.47
C PHE A 114 34.83 -6.89 3.86
N GLU A 115 35.22 -6.96 5.13
CA GLU A 115 36.09 -8.02 5.65
C GLU A 115 35.47 -9.41 5.47
N ASP A 116 34.17 -9.55 5.80
CA ASP A 116 33.42 -10.81 5.67
C ASP A 116 33.30 -11.25 4.18
N ALA A 117 33.21 -10.30 3.25
CA ALA A 117 33.18 -10.54 1.81
C ALA A 117 34.57 -10.62 1.15
N GLY A 118 35.65 -10.40 1.90
CA GLY A 118 37.02 -10.37 1.35
C GLY A 118 37.30 -9.20 0.41
N ILE A 119 36.56 -8.10 0.56
CA ILE A 119 36.67 -6.89 -0.27
C ILE A 119 37.70 -5.94 0.35
N ASP A 120 38.74 -5.62 -0.41
CA ASP A 120 39.72 -4.60 -0.03
C ASP A 120 39.50 -3.32 -0.86
N ILE A 121 39.05 -2.27 -0.17
CA ILE A 121 38.70 -0.99 -0.77
C ILE A 121 39.90 -0.24 -1.36
N ASP A 122 41.11 -0.57 -0.92
CA ASP A 122 42.34 0.07 -1.37
C ASP A 122 42.86 -0.52 -2.68
N THR A 123 42.46 -1.76 -3.00
CA THR A 123 42.88 -2.48 -4.21
C THR A 123 41.76 -2.66 -5.22
N LEU A 124 40.49 -2.50 -4.81
CA LEU A 124 39.34 -2.57 -5.70
C LEU A 124 39.31 -1.37 -6.65
N ALA A 125 39.75 -1.60 -7.88
CA ALA A 125 39.82 -0.57 -8.92
C ALA A 125 38.47 -0.38 -9.62
N VAL A 126 38.12 0.88 -9.83
CA VAL A 126 36.88 1.31 -10.47
C VAL A 126 37.20 2.12 -11.73
N THR A 127 36.50 1.82 -12.82
CA THR A 127 36.51 2.61 -14.04
C THR A 127 35.09 3.00 -14.38
N ALA A 128 34.76 4.29 -14.28
CA ALA A 128 33.41 4.78 -14.47
C ALA A 128 33.40 6.25 -14.92
N SER A 129 32.36 6.66 -15.64
CA SER A 129 32.11 8.04 -16.01
C SER A 129 30.78 8.49 -15.42
N LEU A 130 30.77 9.65 -14.76
CA LEU A 130 29.58 10.26 -14.17
C LEU A 130 29.00 11.38 -15.04
N GLU A 131 29.08 11.24 -16.37
CA GLU A 131 28.59 12.24 -17.31
C GLU A 131 27.05 12.24 -17.40
N GLY A 132 26.44 13.42 -17.21
CA GLY A 132 25.00 13.62 -17.40
C GLY A 132 24.07 12.95 -16.36
N VAL A 133 24.61 12.41 -15.27
CA VAL A 133 23.82 11.77 -14.18
C VAL A 133 23.96 12.54 -12.87
N SER A 134 23.05 12.34 -11.92
CA SER A 134 23.24 12.84 -10.56
C SER A 134 24.35 12.07 -9.84
N ILE A 135 24.99 12.68 -8.84
CA ILE A 135 26.03 11.99 -8.05
C ILE A 135 25.50 10.67 -7.48
N GLY A 136 24.29 10.66 -6.94
CA GLY A 136 23.68 9.48 -6.36
C GLY A 136 23.43 8.37 -7.37
N ALA A 137 22.93 8.70 -8.56
CA ALA A 137 22.73 7.71 -9.61
C ALA A 137 24.07 7.15 -10.11
N GLY A 138 25.06 8.03 -10.28
CA GLY A 138 26.42 7.64 -10.64
C GLY A 138 27.08 6.71 -9.62
N LEU A 139 27.02 7.09 -8.34
CA LEU A 139 27.55 6.27 -7.24
C LEU A 139 26.85 4.91 -7.19
N ARG A 140 25.52 4.86 -7.33
CA ARG A 140 24.78 3.59 -7.35
C ARG A 140 25.17 2.71 -8.54
N GLY A 141 25.36 3.30 -9.72
CA GLY A 141 25.86 2.58 -10.90
C GLY A 141 27.22 1.93 -10.64
N ILE A 142 28.16 2.69 -10.06
CA ILE A 142 29.49 2.19 -9.70
C ILE A 142 29.39 1.04 -8.68
N LEU A 143 28.59 1.21 -7.62
CA LEU A 143 28.48 0.23 -6.55
C LEU A 143 27.77 -1.06 -7.02
N ALA A 144 26.78 -0.93 -7.91
CA ALA A 144 26.06 -2.07 -8.48
C ALA A 144 26.96 -3.00 -9.29
N GLU A 145 27.97 -2.47 -10.01
CA GLU A 145 28.96 -3.30 -10.72
C GLU A 145 29.86 -4.13 -9.79
N LEU A 146 29.89 -3.78 -8.50
CA LEU A 146 30.74 -4.38 -7.48
C LEU A 146 29.96 -5.22 -6.46
N ASP A 147 28.66 -5.47 -6.70
CA ASP A 147 27.73 -6.08 -5.75
C ASP A 147 27.67 -5.35 -4.38
N LEU A 148 27.80 -4.02 -4.43
CA LEU A 148 27.72 -3.12 -3.28
C LEU A 148 26.46 -2.24 -3.37
N THR A 149 25.99 -1.79 -2.21
CA THR A 149 24.88 -0.84 -2.09
C THR A 149 25.14 0.16 -0.97
N THR A 150 24.21 1.10 -0.79
CA THR A 150 24.26 2.13 0.23
C THR A 150 23.13 2.01 1.23
N LEU A 151 23.40 2.39 2.47
CA LEU A 151 22.39 2.53 3.51
C LEU A 151 22.64 3.82 4.31
N PHE A 152 21.58 4.36 4.92
CA PHE A 152 21.70 5.52 5.78
C PHE A 152 21.74 5.10 7.25
N ARG A 153 22.78 5.53 7.98
CA ARG A 153 22.91 5.28 9.42
C ARG A 153 23.62 6.41 10.12
N ASN A 154 23.07 6.92 11.22
CA ASN A 154 23.71 7.95 12.05
C ASN A 154 24.14 9.16 11.21
N GLU A 155 23.25 9.66 10.34
CA GLU A 155 23.48 10.87 9.55
C GLU A 155 24.66 10.78 8.54
N ARG A 156 24.97 9.57 8.08
CA ARG A 156 25.99 9.31 7.04
C ARG A 156 25.50 8.27 6.05
N LEU A 157 26.07 8.33 4.84
CA LEU A 157 25.92 7.30 3.83
C LEU A 157 26.95 6.20 4.11
N VAL A 158 26.48 4.96 4.31
CA VAL A 158 27.34 3.80 4.51
C VAL A 158 27.30 2.94 3.26
N VAL A 159 28.46 2.64 2.69
CA VAL A 159 28.62 1.70 1.57
C VAL A 159 28.87 0.31 2.15
N THR A 160 28.07 -0.67 1.75
CA THR A 160 28.11 -2.04 2.27
C THR A 160 27.84 -3.05 1.14
N THR A 161 27.98 -4.34 1.42
CA THR A 161 27.53 -5.41 0.52
C THR A 161 26.01 -5.52 0.50
N VAL A 162 25.46 -6.04 -0.60
CA VAL A 162 24.02 -6.30 -0.74
C VAL A 162 23.51 -7.24 0.36
N ASP A 163 24.26 -8.29 0.69
CA ASP A 163 23.90 -9.26 1.74
C ASP A 163 23.75 -8.59 3.11
N ALA A 164 24.71 -7.76 3.50
CA ALA A 164 24.64 -7.04 4.76
C ALA A 164 23.52 -5.98 4.77
N ALA A 165 23.19 -5.41 3.61
CA ALA A 165 22.09 -4.45 3.48
C ALA A 165 20.71 -5.11 3.59
N ALA A 166 20.56 -6.38 3.19
CA ALA A 166 19.28 -7.09 3.19
C ALA A 166 18.62 -7.19 4.57
N GLU A 167 19.41 -7.20 5.64
CA GLU A 167 18.93 -7.23 7.03
C GLU A 167 18.73 -5.82 7.62
N ASN A 168 19.12 -4.77 6.89
CA ASN A 168 19.07 -3.39 7.35
C ASN A 168 17.93 -2.64 6.68
N LEU A 169 16.74 -2.83 7.24
CA LEU A 169 15.52 -2.22 6.73
C LEU A 169 15.38 -0.79 7.24
N ALA A 170 14.98 0.10 6.34
CA ALA A 170 14.41 1.38 6.68
C ALA A 170 12.89 1.27 6.78
N ARG A 171 12.27 2.16 7.56
CA ARG A 171 10.82 2.24 7.69
C ARG A 171 10.31 3.50 7.02
N TYR A 172 9.35 3.36 6.11
CA TYR A 172 8.69 4.49 5.47
C TYR A 172 7.17 4.39 5.59
N PHE A 173 6.54 5.55 5.74
CA PHE A 173 5.11 5.73 5.57
C PHE A 173 4.82 6.21 4.15
N TYR A 174 4.03 5.43 3.43
CA TYR A 174 3.52 5.72 2.10
C TYR A 174 2.07 6.19 2.22
N PRO A 175 1.80 7.50 2.05
CA PRO A 175 0.43 7.96 2.10
C PRO A 175 -0.39 7.39 0.94
N ALA A 176 -1.69 7.22 1.16
CA ALA A 176 -2.64 6.87 0.11
C ALA A 176 -3.76 7.91 0.06
N LEU A 177 -4.48 7.93 -1.05
CA LEU A 177 -5.71 8.73 -1.15
C LEU A 177 -6.82 8.03 -0.36
N ALA A 178 -7.70 8.82 0.25
CA ALA A 178 -8.86 8.26 0.92
C ALA A 178 -9.75 7.53 -0.11
N GLY A 179 -10.19 6.31 0.23
CA GLY A 179 -10.96 5.44 -0.65
C GLY A 179 -10.13 4.54 -1.57
N THR A 180 -8.79 4.61 -1.53
CA THR A 180 -7.94 3.59 -2.14
C THR A 180 -8.10 2.26 -1.40
N ASP A 181 -8.31 1.18 -2.15
CA ASP A 181 -8.22 -0.18 -1.60
C ASP A 181 -6.75 -0.48 -1.28
N LEU A 182 -6.43 -0.46 0.01
CA LEU A 182 -5.07 -0.66 0.48
C LEU A 182 -4.65 -2.13 0.37
N ASP A 183 -5.58 -3.09 0.40
CA ASP A 183 -5.27 -4.50 0.24
C ASP A 183 -4.85 -4.79 -1.21
N GLU A 184 -5.57 -4.25 -2.19
CA GLU A 184 -5.15 -4.33 -3.60
C GLU A 184 -3.81 -3.65 -3.85
N LEU A 185 -3.56 -2.51 -3.20
CA LEU A 185 -2.28 -1.81 -3.30
C LEU A 185 -1.13 -2.61 -2.70
N ILE A 186 -1.35 -3.28 -1.56
CA ILE A 186 -0.37 -4.18 -0.95
C ILE A 186 -0.02 -5.31 -1.92
N VAL A 187 -1.04 -5.96 -2.52
CA VAL A 187 -0.82 -7.02 -3.52
C VAL A 187 -0.03 -6.52 -4.72
N LEU A 188 -0.33 -5.32 -5.22
CA LEU A 188 0.42 -4.71 -6.32
C LEU A 188 1.91 -4.51 -5.96
N ILE A 189 2.19 -3.99 -4.75
CA ILE A 189 3.57 -3.75 -4.29
C ILE A 189 4.31 -5.08 -4.08
N GLU A 190 3.74 -6.02 -3.34
CA GLU A 190 4.40 -7.29 -3.03
C GLU A 190 4.66 -8.15 -4.28
N SER A 191 3.79 -8.07 -5.29
CA SER A 191 3.95 -8.81 -6.54
C SER A 191 4.81 -8.09 -7.59
N GLY A 192 4.85 -6.75 -7.57
CA GLY A 192 5.49 -5.93 -8.57
C GLY A 192 6.91 -5.47 -8.24
N VAL A 193 7.27 -5.40 -6.95
CA VAL A 193 8.56 -4.86 -6.50
C VAL A 193 9.30 -5.90 -5.67
N ALA A 194 10.54 -6.24 -6.07
CA ALA A 194 11.45 -7.11 -5.33
C ALA A 194 10.77 -8.31 -4.65
N ARG A 195 10.00 -9.08 -5.45
CA ARG A 195 8.99 -10.05 -4.99
C ARG A 195 9.51 -11.03 -3.92
N GLU A 196 10.74 -11.47 -4.07
CA GLU A 196 11.42 -12.43 -3.19
C GLU A 196 11.84 -11.85 -1.83
N THR A 197 11.77 -10.53 -1.66
CA THR A 197 12.23 -9.85 -0.44
C THR A 197 11.15 -9.73 0.64
N TRP A 198 9.89 -10.03 0.34
CA TRP A 198 8.77 -9.88 1.27
C TRP A 198 8.61 -11.07 2.22
N ASN A 199 8.16 -10.78 3.45
CA ASN A 199 7.94 -11.79 4.49
C ASN A 199 6.89 -12.85 4.12
N THR A 200 5.98 -12.53 3.19
CA THR A 200 4.97 -13.47 2.67
C THR A 200 5.60 -14.63 1.89
N VAL A 201 6.83 -14.46 1.41
CA VAL A 201 7.62 -15.49 0.72
C VAL A 201 8.94 -15.82 1.40
N GLY A 202 9.12 -15.38 2.66
CA GLY A 202 10.28 -15.70 3.49
C GLY A 202 11.43 -14.67 3.47
N GLY A 203 11.24 -13.50 2.84
CA GLY A 203 12.19 -12.39 2.94
C GLY A 203 11.99 -11.52 4.20
N TYR A 204 12.82 -10.49 4.36
CA TYR A 204 12.80 -9.61 5.54
C TYR A 204 11.78 -8.47 5.47
N GLY A 205 11.35 -8.10 4.26
CA GLY A 205 10.47 -6.96 4.03
C GLY A 205 9.07 -7.15 4.61
N SER A 206 8.47 -6.06 5.11
CA SER A 206 7.10 -6.10 5.61
C SER A 206 6.31 -4.88 5.17
N ILE A 207 4.99 -5.06 5.05
CA ILE A 207 4.05 -4.02 4.68
C ILE A 207 2.78 -4.16 5.51
N ALA A 208 2.31 -3.05 6.07
CA ALA A 208 1.13 -3.01 6.91
C ALA A 208 0.35 -1.70 6.70
N MET A 209 -0.97 -1.76 6.88
CA MET A 209 -1.81 -0.56 6.90
C MET A 209 -1.64 0.20 8.22
N VAL A 210 -1.69 1.53 8.17
CA VAL A 210 -1.79 2.31 9.41
C VAL A 210 -3.15 2.10 10.09
N PRO A 211 -3.23 2.20 11.42
CA PRO A 211 -4.52 2.23 12.11
C PRO A 211 -5.41 3.33 11.55
N SER A 212 -6.70 3.02 11.31
CA SER A 212 -7.64 3.95 10.65
C SER A 212 -7.76 5.30 11.34
N GLN A 213 -7.54 5.36 12.66
CA GLN A 213 -7.56 6.61 13.43
C GLN A 213 -6.35 7.52 13.19
N MET A 214 -5.25 6.99 12.65
CA MET A 214 -4.03 7.77 12.37
C MET A 214 -4.00 8.33 10.94
N GLY A 215 -4.84 7.78 10.04
CA GLY A 215 -5.01 8.24 8.67
C GLY A 215 -5.07 7.10 7.66
N THR A 216 -4.62 7.33 6.44
CA THR A 216 -4.73 6.36 5.33
C THR A 216 -3.39 6.24 4.61
N GLY A 217 -2.81 5.03 4.63
CA GLY A 217 -1.54 4.73 3.99
C GLY A 217 -0.93 3.43 4.50
N LEU A 218 0.29 3.17 4.06
CA LEU A 218 1.03 1.94 4.31
C LEU A 218 2.32 2.27 5.08
N VAL A 219 2.67 1.45 6.06
CA VAL A 219 4.00 1.42 6.67
C VAL A 219 4.74 0.25 6.06
N ILE A 220 5.89 0.53 5.47
CA ILE A 220 6.72 -0.45 4.79
C ILE A 220 8.09 -0.47 5.45
N ASP A 221 8.55 -1.66 5.81
CA ASP A 221 9.94 -1.93 6.20
C ASP A 221 10.65 -2.62 5.03
N GLN A 222 11.58 -1.92 4.38
CA GLN A 222 12.38 -2.49 3.30
C GLN A 222 13.77 -1.87 3.19
N THR A 223 14.63 -2.41 2.33
CA THR A 223 15.93 -1.79 2.04
C THR A 223 15.71 -0.46 1.29
N GLU A 224 16.70 0.45 1.33
CA GLU A 224 16.59 1.75 0.66
C GLU A 224 16.36 1.60 -0.85
N ASP A 225 17.04 0.64 -1.49
CA ASP A 225 16.91 0.36 -2.93
C ASP A 225 15.48 -0.06 -3.29
N VAL A 226 14.85 -0.89 -2.44
CA VAL A 226 13.46 -1.31 -2.66
C VAL A 226 12.50 -0.17 -2.37
N HIS A 227 12.77 0.67 -1.36
CA HIS A 227 11.98 1.89 -1.12
C HIS A 227 11.97 2.85 -2.31
N GLU A 228 13.09 2.98 -3.02
CA GLU A 228 13.18 3.78 -4.24
C GLU A 228 12.32 3.19 -5.38
N GLN A 229 12.31 1.87 -5.54
CA GLN A 229 11.44 1.19 -6.51
C GLN A 229 9.95 1.40 -6.17
N ILE A 230 9.57 1.28 -4.90
CA ILE A 230 8.20 1.53 -4.44
C ILE A 230 7.83 3.00 -4.67
N ALA A 231 8.71 3.94 -4.33
CA ALA A 231 8.48 5.37 -4.54
C ALA A 231 8.32 5.71 -6.03
N THR A 232 9.09 5.06 -6.90
CA THR A 232 8.97 5.19 -8.36
C THR A 232 7.63 4.66 -8.86
N LEU A 233 7.20 3.47 -8.41
CA LEU A 233 5.92 2.88 -8.78
C LEU A 233 4.74 3.79 -8.35
N LEU A 234 4.70 4.17 -7.08
CA LEU A 234 3.59 4.96 -6.53
C LEU A 234 3.60 6.41 -7.03
N GLY A 235 4.80 7.00 -7.20
CA GLY A 235 4.95 8.31 -7.83
C GLY A 235 4.53 8.31 -9.30
N GLY A 236 4.77 7.22 -10.03
CA GLY A 236 4.28 7.03 -11.39
C GLY A 236 2.76 6.92 -11.47
N LEU A 237 2.13 6.13 -10.57
CA LEU A 237 0.67 6.05 -10.47
C LEU A 237 0.04 7.41 -10.12
N ASP A 238 0.64 8.13 -9.19
CA ASP A 238 0.21 9.47 -8.81
C ASP A 238 0.36 10.46 -9.97
N ALA A 239 1.48 10.41 -10.70
CA ALA A 239 1.69 11.22 -11.90
C ALA A 239 0.61 10.96 -12.95
N VAL A 240 0.21 9.71 -13.21
CA VAL A 240 -0.89 9.39 -14.15
C VAL A 240 -2.23 10.00 -13.71
N LEU A 241 -2.47 10.14 -12.40
CA LEU A 241 -3.71 10.72 -11.87
C LEU A 241 -3.75 12.26 -11.98
N TRP A 242 -2.60 12.92 -11.90
CA TRP A 242 -2.53 14.38 -11.72
C TRP A 242 -1.72 15.13 -12.77
N LYS A 243 -0.99 14.44 -13.64
CA LYS A 243 -0.26 15.06 -14.75
C LYS A 243 -1.05 14.78 -16.02
N ALA A 244 -1.59 15.84 -16.59
CA ALA A 244 -2.27 15.76 -17.87
C ALA A 244 -1.20 15.81 -18.97
N ASP A 245 -0.71 14.65 -19.37
CA ASP A 245 0.12 14.56 -20.57
C ASP A 245 -0.77 14.90 -21.77
N HIS A 246 -0.36 15.91 -22.56
CA HIS A 246 -1.03 16.36 -23.79
C HIS A 246 -2.24 17.30 -23.60
N VAL A 247 -2.09 18.34 -22.80
CA VAL A 247 -3.05 19.47 -22.82
C VAL A 247 -2.64 20.47 -23.90
N ASP A 248 -3.58 20.89 -24.75
CA ASP A 248 -3.37 21.98 -25.70
C ASP A 248 -2.88 23.25 -24.98
N ASP A 249 -1.93 23.96 -25.61
CA ASP A 249 -1.42 25.22 -25.10
C ASP A 249 -2.56 26.19 -24.73
N GLY A 250 -2.68 26.51 -23.45
CA GLY A 250 -3.62 27.52 -22.93
C GLY A 250 -4.87 26.99 -22.22
N VAL A 251 -5.08 25.68 -22.10
CA VAL A 251 -6.13 25.11 -21.23
C VAL A 251 -5.50 24.69 -19.90
N GLU A 252 -5.93 25.27 -18.77
CA GLU A 252 -5.56 24.74 -17.45
C GLU A 252 -6.45 23.51 -17.16
N PRO A 253 -5.89 22.27 -17.08
CA PRO A 253 -6.67 21.10 -16.76
C PRO A 253 -7.24 21.20 -15.35
N ARG A 254 -8.52 20.82 -15.19
CA ARG A 254 -9.17 20.68 -13.89
C ARG A 254 -9.46 19.20 -13.66
N PHE A 255 -8.86 18.66 -12.62
CA PHE A 255 -9.13 17.28 -12.21
C PHE A 255 -10.48 17.23 -11.50
N VAL A 256 -11.23 16.17 -11.77
CA VAL A 256 -12.57 15.94 -11.21
C VAL A 256 -12.53 14.67 -10.39
N ARG A 257 -12.97 14.73 -9.13
CA ARG A 257 -13.13 13.56 -8.27
C ARG A 257 -14.52 13.52 -7.66
N THR A 258 -15.00 12.30 -7.48
CA THR A 258 -16.36 12.01 -7.02
C THR A 258 -16.27 11.15 -5.77
N TYR A 259 -16.96 11.57 -4.71
CA TYR A 259 -16.98 10.88 -3.43
C TYR A 259 -18.42 10.53 -3.09
N ARG A 260 -18.69 9.25 -2.84
CA ARG A 260 -20.01 8.80 -2.41
C ARG A 260 -20.21 9.17 -0.94
N VAL A 261 -21.26 9.91 -0.63
CA VAL A 261 -21.63 10.34 0.72
C VAL A 261 -23.14 10.09 0.86
N PRO A 262 -23.59 8.95 1.41
CA PRO A 262 -25.00 8.58 1.40
C PRO A 262 -25.91 9.55 2.18
N ASP A 263 -25.42 10.11 3.27
CA ASP A 263 -26.19 11.02 4.12
C ASP A 263 -26.36 12.43 3.48
N PRO A 264 -27.60 12.87 3.19
CA PRO A 264 -27.85 14.15 2.53
C PRO A 264 -27.41 15.37 3.36
N LEU A 265 -27.57 15.33 4.69
CA LEU A 265 -27.16 16.44 5.56
C LEU A 265 -25.64 16.62 5.55
N THR A 266 -24.91 15.51 5.59
CA THR A 266 -23.45 15.50 5.45
C THR A 266 -23.01 16.04 4.09
N ARG A 267 -23.69 15.66 2.99
CA ARG A 267 -23.40 16.23 1.66
C ARG A 267 -23.53 17.74 1.64
N GLU A 268 -24.63 18.27 2.17
CA GLU A 268 -24.88 19.73 2.21
C GLU A 268 -23.83 20.45 3.05
N ALA A 269 -23.49 19.92 4.23
CA ALA A 269 -22.46 20.48 5.10
C ALA A 269 -21.07 20.48 4.43
N ILE A 270 -20.72 19.39 3.72
CA ILE A 270 -19.46 19.30 2.97
C ILE A 270 -19.43 20.38 1.87
N VAL A 271 -20.48 20.51 1.05
CA VAL A 271 -20.46 21.50 -0.05
C VAL A 271 -20.36 22.94 0.48
N ASP A 272 -21.00 23.25 1.61
CA ASP A 272 -20.98 24.58 2.21
C ASP A 272 -19.58 24.96 2.76
N GLN A 273 -18.86 24.03 3.37
CA GLN A 273 -17.65 24.33 4.15
C GLN A 273 -16.34 23.83 3.54
N LEU A 274 -16.36 22.79 2.69
CA LEU A 274 -15.13 22.11 2.22
C LEU A 274 -14.16 23.08 1.52
N LEU A 275 -14.67 23.98 0.68
CA LEU A 275 -13.83 24.93 -0.06
C LEU A 275 -13.09 25.87 0.90
N THR A 276 -13.78 26.37 1.93
CA THR A 276 -13.20 27.24 2.96
C THR A 276 -12.13 26.49 3.74
N VAL A 277 -12.46 25.32 4.29
CA VAL A 277 -11.54 24.53 5.11
C VAL A 277 -10.30 24.12 4.32
N CYS A 278 -10.44 23.65 3.07
CA CYS A 278 -9.30 23.29 2.24
C CYS A 278 -8.38 24.49 1.96
N ASN A 279 -8.94 25.64 1.56
CA ASN A 279 -8.13 26.81 1.21
C ASN A 279 -7.45 27.45 2.44
N GLU A 280 -8.04 27.34 3.63
CA GLU A 280 -7.43 27.82 4.87
C GLU A 280 -6.38 26.85 5.43
N ALA A 281 -6.59 25.54 5.27
CA ALA A 281 -5.68 24.51 5.80
C ALA A 281 -4.43 24.30 4.93
N LEU A 282 -4.49 24.61 3.64
CA LEU A 282 -3.41 24.36 2.69
C LEU A 282 -2.42 25.54 2.64
N PRO A 283 -1.17 25.37 3.10
CA PRO A 283 -0.15 26.41 2.97
C PRO A 283 0.24 26.65 1.50
N HIS A 284 0.17 25.60 0.68
CA HIS A 284 0.45 25.59 -0.75
C HIS A 284 -0.62 24.79 -1.50
N GLY A 285 -0.90 25.18 -2.74
CA GLY A 285 -1.90 24.52 -3.58
C GLY A 285 -3.36 24.78 -3.20
N ALA A 286 -3.64 25.89 -2.50
CA ALA A 286 -5.00 26.43 -2.42
C ALA A 286 -5.54 26.73 -3.84
N ASP A 287 -6.82 26.46 -4.07
CA ASP A 287 -7.52 26.78 -5.31
C ASP A 287 -8.86 27.47 -4.99
N PRO A 288 -8.87 28.81 -4.88
CA PRO A 288 -10.10 29.56 -4.66
C PRO A 288 -11.11 29.43 -5.80
N LYS A 289 -10.68 28.94 -6.97
CA LYS A 289 -11.56 28.70 -8.12
C LYS A 289 -12.01 27.24 -8.19
N ALA A 290 -11.69 26.41 -7.19
CA ALA A 290 -12.21 25.06 -7.08
C ALA A 290 -13.75 25.09 -6.99
N VAL A 291 -14.39 24.03 -7.44
CA VAL A 291 -15.84 23.90 -7.44
C VAL A 291 -16.22 22.62 -6.72
N VAL A 292 -17.11 22.72 -5.73
CA VAL A 292 -17.67 21.58 -5.00
C VAL A 292 -19.17 21.57 -5.25
N THR A 293 -19.71 20.44 -5.71
CA THR A 293 -21.12 20.31 -6.06
C THR A 293 -21.67 18.95 -5.64
N VAL A 294 -22.99 18.85 -5.48
CA VAL A 294 -23.67 17.58 -5.26
C VAL A 294 -24.23 17.05 -6.58
N ILE A 295 -23.94 15.80 -6.91
CA ILE A 295 -24.57 15.06 -8.01
C ILE A 295 -25.09 13.74 -7.45
N GLY A 296 -26.41 13.64 -7.23
CA GLY A 296 -27.03 12.46 -6.63
C GLY A 296 -26.55 12.21 -5.20
N GLU A 297 -26.04 11.01 -4.92
CA GLU A 297 -25.43 10.65 -3.63
C GLU A 297 -23.94 11.01 -3.54
N ALA A 298 -23.41 11.78 -4.49
CA ALA A 298 -22.00 12.10 -4.53
C ALA A 298 -21.71 13.59 -4.35
N VAL A 299 -20.59 13.87 -3.70
CA VAL A 299 -19.91 15.17 -3.73
C VAL A 299 -18.87 15.11 -4.84
N VAL A 300 -18.93 16.06 -5.76
CA VAL A 300 -17.99 16.20 -6.88
C VAL A 300 -17.12 17.42 -6.64
N VAL A 301 -15.80 17.20 -6.63
CA VAL A 301 -14.79 18.23 -6.44
C VAL A 301 -14.04 18.44 -7.75
N GLN A 302 -13.93 19.69 -8.18
CA GLN A 302 -13.16 20.10 -9.35
C GLN A 302 -12.10 21.10 -8.91
N SER A 303 -10.83 20.79 -9.15
CA SER A 303 -9.71 21.65 -8.79
C SER A 303 -8.53 21.36 -9.70
N LYS A 304 -7.68 22.36 -9.93
CA LYS A 304 -6.40 22.14 -10.64
C LYS A 304 -5.27 21.67 -9.72
N SER A 305 -5.48 21.72 -8.40
CA SER A 305 -4.46 21.44 -7.40
C SER A 305 -4.56 20.00 -6.89
N ARG A 306 -3.44 19.27 -6.96
CA ARG A 306 -3.29 17.94 -6.35
C ARG A 306 -3.52 18.00 -4.85
N SER A 307 -2.84 18.91 -4.14
CA SER A 307 -2.94 19.01 -2.68
C SER A 307 -4.37 19.33 -2.21
N PHE A 308 -5.11 20.12 -3.01
CA PHE A 308 -6.52 20.39 -2.76
C PHE A 308 -7.36 19.12 -2.85
N HIS A 309 -7.17 18.30 -3.88
CA HIS A 309 -7.91 17.03 -4.01
C HIS A 309 -7.53 16.02 -2.92
N VAL A 310 -6.25 15.95 -2.54
CA VAL A 310 -5.80 15.10 -1.43
C VAL A 310 -6.49 15.51 -0.13
N MET A 311 -6.48 16.81 0.20
CA MET A 311 -7.15 17.34 1.38
C MET A 311 -8.66 17.10 1.33
N ALA A 312 -9.29 17.38 0.19
CA ALA A 312 -10.71 17.17 0.00
C ALA A 312 -11.10 15.70 0.22
N ALA A 313 -10.35 14.76 -0.33
CA ALA A 313 -10.57 13.33 -0.13
C ALA A 313 -10.51 12.96 1.36
N GLN A 314 -9.49 13.44 2.07
CA GLN A 314 -9.31 13.16 3.49
C GLN A 314 -10.43 13.75 4.35
N LEU A 315 -10.85 14.99 4.09
CA LEU A 315 -11.94 15.63 4.83
C LEU A 315 -13.30 14.95 4.56
N VAL A 316 -13.58 14.62 3.30
CA VAL A 316 -14.83 13.91 2.96
C VAL A 316 -14.87 12.54 3.64
N ALA A 317 -13.76 11.80 3.67
CA ALA A 317 -13.68 10.52 4.38
C ALA A 317 -13.77 10.68 5.91
N ALA A 318 -13.12 11.72 6.48
CA ALA A 318 -13.18 12.01 7.91
C ALA A 318 -14.60 12.37 8.36
N ILE A 319 -15.35 13.14 7.57
CA ILE A 319 -16.71 13.58 7.91
C ILE A 319 -17.72 12.48 7.60
N GLY A 320 -17.69 11.92 6.39
CA GLY A 320 -18.65 10.92 5.92
C GLY A 320 -18.45 9.54 6.54
N GLY A 321 -17.24 9.26 7.05
CA GLY A 321 -16.86 7.95 7.54
C GLY A 321 -16.55 6.96 6.42
N VAL A 322 -15.71 5.97 6.72
CA VAL A 322 -15.35 4.86 5.85
C VAL A 322 -15.83 3.58 6.52
N GLU A 323 -16.73 2.87 5.84
CA GLU A 323 -17.25 1.60 6.30
C GLU A 323 -16.25 0.47 6.03
N THR A 324 -15.95 -0.31 7.04
CA THR A 324 -15.15 -1.53 6.97
C THR A 324 -16.01 -2.70 7.41
N ILE A 325 -16.06 -3.75 6.60
CA ILE A 325 -16.77 -4.99 6.91
C ILE A 325 -15.80 -5.89 7.67
N LEU A 326 -16.13 -6.19 8.92
CA LEU A 326 -15.47 -7.22 9.72
C LEU A 326 -16.31 -8.48 9.72
N ILE A 327 -15.68 -9.60 9.41
CA ILE A 327 -16.28 -10.93 9.48
C ILE A 327 -15.60 -11.65 10.64
N GLU A 328 -16.29 -11.75 11.78
CA GLU A 328 -15.81 -12.54 12.92
C GLU A 328 -16.20 -14.00 12.68
N GLU A 329 -15.20 -14.88 12.55
CA GLU A 329 -15.42 -16.33 12.60
C GLU A 329 -15.80 -16.72 14.04
N ASN A 330 -16.86 -17.51 14.18
CA ASN A 330 -17.34 -17.93 15.48
C ASN A 330 -16.28 -18.81 16.17
N ALA A 331 -15.94 -18.51 17.42
CA ALA A 331 -14.93 -19.20 18.23
C ALA A 331 -15.16 -20.72 18.42
N ALA A 332 -16.26 -21.28 17.91
CA ALA A 332 -16.55 -22.71 17.94
C ALA A 332 -15.72 -23.55 16.95
N ASP A 333 -15.07 -22.92 15.97
CA ASP A 333 -14.22 -23.63 14.99
C ASP A 333 -12.73 -23.65 15.39
N ALA A 334 -12.30 -22.79 16.32
CA ALA A 334 -10.92 -22.75 16.81
C ALA A 334 -10.56 -23.92 17.76
N GLU A 335 -11.54 -24.52 18.45
CA GLU A 335 -11.30 -25.64 19.37
C GLU A 335 -11.18 -27.00 18.66
N LYS A 336 -11.41 -27.10 17.34
CA LYS A 336 -11.33 -28.38 16.59
C LYS A 336 -10.01 -28.62 15.87
N GLU A 337 -9.14 -27.63 15.75
CA GLU A 337 -7.78 -27.83 15.19
C GLU A 337 -6.70 -28.02 16.26
N GLY A 338 -7.06 -27.96 17.55
CA GLY A 338 -6.13 -28.02 18.70
C GLY A 338 -5.88 -29.40 19.31
N GLU A 339 -6.34 -30.50 18.72
CA GLU A 339 -6.18 -31.85 19.29
C GLU A 339 -5.31 -32.79 18.43
N THR A 340 -4.20 -32.29 17.89
CA THR A 340 -3.02 -33.13 17.60
C THR A 340 -1.72 -32.34 17.76
N GLY A 341 -1.03 -32.53 18.89
CA GLY A 341 0.44 -32.44 18.92
C GLY A 341 1.09 -31.39 19.82
N GLY A 342 1.37 -31.78 21.07
CA GLY A 342 2.69 -31.65 21.71
C GLY A 342 3.26 -30.26 22.04
N ASP A 343 3.25 -29.94 23.33
CA ASP A 343 4.20 -29.12 24.11
C ASP A 343 5.17 -28.20 23.33
N ALA A 344 4.89 -26.90 23.32
CA ALA A 344 5.92 -25.87 23.32
C ALA A 344 5.44 -24.61 24.06
N GLU A 345 6.39 -24.06 24.79
CA GLU A 345 6.35 -23.02 25.81
C GLU A 345 5.80 -21.68 25.31
N ALA A 346 5.09 -20.97 26.19
CA ALA A 346 4.42 -19.72 25.89
C ALA A 346 5.42 -18.58 25.64
N ASP A 347 5.30 -17.94 24.47
CA ASP A 347 5.79 -16.58 24.26
C ASP A 347 4.63 -15.70 23.76
N HIS A 348 4.43 -14.57 24.42
CA HIS A 348 3.34 -13.63 24.14
C HIS A 348 3.68 -12.82 22.89
N ASP A 349 3.21 -13.26 21.72
CA ASP A 349 3.35 -12.51 20.48
C ASP A 349 2.04 -11.84 20.06
N VAL A 350 2.10 -10.52 19.90
CA VAL A 350 0.99 -9.66 19.46
C VAL A 350 0.93 -9.75 17.94
N SER A 351 0.30 -10.81 17.42
CA SER A 351 0.06 -11.01 16.00
C SER A 351 -1.42 -11.30 15.71
N ILE A 352 -2.27 -10.30 15.99
CA ILE A 352 -3.62 -10.27 15.44
C ILE A 352 -3.61 -9.20 14.36
N PHE A 353 -3.46 -9.60 13.10
CA PHE A 353 -3.96 -8.97 11.86
C PHE A 353 -3.23 -9.59 10.66
N ARG A 354 -3.54 -10.85 10.33
CA ARG A 354 -3.34 -11.41 8.99
C ARG A 354 -4.22 -12.65 8.82
N LYS A 355 -5.37 -12.46 8.16
CA LYS A 355 -6.00 -13.44 7.25
C LYS A 355 -7.39 -12.95 6.83
N ALA A 356 -7.47 -12.48 5.60
CA ALA A 356 -8.54 -12.84 4.66
C ALA A 356 -8.07 -12.44 3.26
N GLY A 357 -7.20 -13.27 2.67
CA GLY A 357 -7.06 -13.28 1.22
C GLY A 357 -8.37 -13.80 0.64
N MET A 358 -9.31 -12.88 0.37
CA MET A 358 -10.53 -13.21 -0.37
C MET A 358 -10.50 -12.43 -1.68
N GLN A 359 -10.15 -13.15 -2.74
CA GLN A 359 -10.31 -12.72 -4.12
C GLN A 359 -11.79 -12.28 -4.32
N PRO A 360 -12.07 -11.06 -4.80
CA PRO A 360 -13.45 -10.66 -5.03
C PRO A 360 -14.08 -11.58 -6.07
N PRO A 361 -15.37 -11.94 -5.94
CA PRO A 361 -16.04 -12.74 -6.96
C PRO A 361 -16.01 -11.97 -8.26
N GLY A 362 -15.46 -12.59 -9.31
CA GLY A 362 -15.33 -12.00 -10.64
C GLY A 362 -16.64 -11.34 -11.08
N ALA A 363 -16.62 -10.02 -11.19
CA ALA A 363 -17.69 -9.27 -11.84
C ALA A 363 -17.67 -9.62 -13.33
N GLY A 364 -18.49 -10.60 -13.70
CA GLY A 364 -18.77 -10.91 -15.09
C GLY A 364 -19.37 -9.70 -15.77
N PHE A 365 -18.59 -9.05 -16.64
CA PHE A 365 -19.11 -8.14 -17.66
C PHE A 365 -20.09 -8.92 -18.54
N ARG A 366 -21.38 -8.69 -18.37
CA ARG A 366 -22.38 -8.98 -19.40
C ARG A 366 -22.45 -7.77 -20.32
N VAL A 367 -21.80 -7.89 -21.47
CA VAL A 367 -22.11 -7.07 -22.65
C VAL A 367 -23.55 -7.43 -23.05
N TYR A 368 -24.44 -6.45 -23.03
CA TYR A 368 -25.70 -6.55 -23.76
C TYR A 368 -25.42 -6.09 -25.19
N ASP A 369 -25.62 -6.99 -26.15
CA ASP A 369 -25.76 -6.66 -27.59
C ASP A 369 -27.01 -5.80 -27.84
#